data_AF-A0A8T1DWZ4-F1
#
_entry.id   AF-A0A8T1DWZ4-F1
#
_cell.length_a   1.000
_cell.length_b   1.000
_cell.length_c   1.000
_cell.angle_alpha   90.00
_cell.angle_beta   90.00
_cell.angle_gamma   90.00
#
_symmetry.space_group_name_H-M   'P 1'
#
loop_
_entity.id
_entity.type
_entity.pdbx_description
1 polymer ?
#
loop_
_entity_poly.entity_id
_entity_poly.type
_entity_poly.pdbx_seq_one_letter_code
_entity_poly.pdbx_strand_id
1 'polypeptide(L)'
;MLNAGDLINETAKRMEINALNMIALHFRRRLHQYIRFRYARNYKETKKLVDSCYRVRSKPELDGDGNPTGKTTKVWTEWDETEDPMELELCGWLKIVPWQSQIRANSAHFVHKPYDMLV
;
A
#
# COMPACT_ATOMS: atom_id res chain seq x y z
N MET A 1 -0.33 -36.99 -14.46
CA MET A 1 0.56 -36.29 -15.41
C MET A 1 -0.10 -34.95 -15.69
N LEU A 2 0.49 -33.83 -15.28
CA LEU A 2 -0.04 -32.50 -15.64
C LEU A 2 0.07 -32.35 -17.16
N ASN A 3 -1.00 -31.96 -17.83
CA ASN A 3 -0.94 -31.77 -19.29
C ASN A 3 -0.26 -30.41 -19.60
N ALA A 4 0.20 -30.24 -20.84
CA ALA A 4 0.91 -29.02 -21.24
C ALA A 4 0.10 -27.73 -21.01
N GLY A 5 -1.23 -27.79 -21.10
CA GLY A 5 -2.11 -26.65 -20.82
C GLY A 5 -2.10 -26.24 -19.35
N ASP A 6 -2.08 -27.20 -18.43
CA ASP A 6 -1.99 -26.93 -16.99
C ASP A 6 -0.67 -26.23 -16.63
N LEU A 7 0.43 -26.68 -17.22
CA LEU A 7 1.76 -26.09 -17.03
C LEU A 7 1.83 -24.65 -17.56
N ILE A 8 1.20 -24.37 -18.71
CA ILE A 8 1.13 -23.02 -19.28
C ILE A 8 0.32 -22.10 -18.36
N ASN A 9 -0.82 -22.56 -17.87
CA ASN A 9 -1.66 -21.78 -16.97
C ASN A 9 -0.98 -21.48 -15.64
N GLU A 10 -0.26 -22.44 -15.04
CA GLU A 10 0.53 -22.21 -13.83
C GLU A 10 1.65 -21.18 -14.06
N THR A 11 2.33 -21.28 -15.20
CA THR A 11 3.40 -20.36 -15.58
C THR A 11 2.86 -18.94 -15.75
N ALA A 12 1.73 -18.79 -16.45
CA ALA A 12 1.06 -17.50 -16.62
C ALA A 12 0.71 -16.85 -15.27
N LYS A 13 0.10 -17.62 -14.35
CA LYS A 13 -0.23 -17.14 -12.99
C LYS A 13 1.01 -16.70 -12.21
N ARG A 14 2.11 -17.45 -12.30
CA ARG A 14 3.38 -17.08 -11.64
C ARG A 14 3.97 -15.80 -12.22
N MET A 15 3.94 -15.65 -13.54
CA MET A 15 4.42 -14.45 -14.23
C MET A 15 3.60 -13.22 -13.83
N GLU A 16 2.27 -13.35 -13.75
CA GLU A 16 1.38 -12.28 -13.30
C GLU A 16 1.71 -11.84 -11.86
N ILE A 17 1.82 -12.79 -10.93
CA ILE A 17 2.18 -12.50 -9.54
C ILE A 17 3.54 -11.82 -9.44
N ASN A 18 4.53 -12.29 -10.22
CA ASN A 18 5.86 -11.69 -10.26
C ASN A 18 5.83 -10.26 -10.80
N ALA A 19 5.07 -10.00 -11.88
CA ALA A 19 4.91 -8.66 -12.43
C ALA A 19 4.30 -7.70 -11.39
N LEU A 20 3.25 -8.13 -10.69
CA LEU A 20 2.63 -7.32 -9.64
C LEU A 20 3.57 -7.08 -8.46
N ASN A 21 4.41 -8.06 -8.10
CA ASN A 21 5.44 -7.89 -7.07
C ASN A 21 6.49 -6.86 -7.48
N MET A 22 6.89 -6.87 -8.76
CA MET A 22 7.82 -5.88 -9.30
C MET A 22 7.22 -4.47 -9.29
N ILE A 23 5.94 -4.32 -9.64
CA ILE A 23 5.21 -3.05 -9.53
C ILE A 23 5.22 -2.56 -8.08
N ALA A 24 4.87 -3.42 -7.12
CA ALA A 24 4.86 -3.05 -5.71
C ALA A 24 6.25 -2.63 -5.21
N LEU A 25 7.30 -3.38 -5.57
CA LEU A 25 8.66 -3.03 -5.20
C LEU A 25 9.09 -1.69 -5.80
N HIS A 26 8.81 -1.48 -7.09
CA HIS A 26 9.16 -0.24 -7.78
C HIS A 26 8.43 0.96 -7.17
N PHE A 27 7.13 0.83 -6.95
CA PHE A 27 6.32 1.86 -6.31
C PHE A 27 6.85 2.24 -4.93
N ARG A 28 7.16 1.26 -4.06
CA ARG A 28 7.70 1.52 -2.72
C ARG A 28 9.01 2.30 -2.74
N ARG A 29 9.92 1.93 -3.65
CA ARG A 29 11.21 2.62 -3.83
C ARG A 29 10.99 4.06 -4.28
N ARG A 30 10.10 4.27 -5.26
CA ARG A 30 9.81 5.61 -5.78
C ARG A 30 9.10 6.47 -4.73
N LEU A 31 8.14 5.92 -4.00
CA LEU A 31 7.46 6.60 -2.90
C LEU A 31 8.46 7.09 -1.84
N HIS A 32 9.41 6.26 -1.43
CA HIS A 32 10.44 6.66 -0.49
C HIS A 32 11.29 7.83 -1.02
N GLN A 33 11.70 7.78 -2.29
CA GLN A 33 12.45 8.88 -2.91
C GLN A 33 11.62 10.16 -2.96
N TYR A 34 10.36 10.06 -3.40
CA TYR A 34 9.44 11.18 -3.48
C TYR A 34 9.22 11.84 -2.12
N ILE A 35 8.94 11.06 -1.07
CA ILE A 35 8.80 11.57 0.31
C ILE A 35 10.08 12.28 0.76
N ARG A 36 11.24 11.67 0.50
CA ARG A 36 12.54 12.24 0.85
C ARG A 36 12.79 13.60 0.18
N PHE A 37 12.43 13.75 -1.09
CA PHE A 37 12.74 14.97 -1.85
C PHE A 37 11.69 16.06 -1.67
N ARG A 38 10.42 15.70 -1.50
CA ARG A 38 9.31 16.66 -1.45
C ARG A 38 8.92 17.09 -0.04
N TYR A 39 8.95 16.17 0.93
CA TYR A 39 8.34 16.41 2.25
C TYR A 39 9.34 16.47 3.40
N ALA A 40 10.44 15.70 3.33
CA ALA A 40 11.34 15.54 4.47
C ALA A 40 12.65 16.32 4.32
N ARG A 41 13.10 16.95 5.41
CA ARG A 41 14.37 17.69 5.45
C ARG A 41 15.55 16.79 5.83
N ASN A 42 15.25 15.66 6.46
CA ASN A 42 16.25 14.70 6.90
C ASN A 42 15.72 13.25 6.82
N TYR A 43 16.62 12.30 7.06
CA TYR A 43 16.32 10.87 7.00
C TYR A 43 15.28 10.43 8.05
N LYS A 44 15.28 11.02 9.26
CA LYS A 44 14.36 10.65 10.33
C LYS A 44 12.91 11.01 9.98
N GLU A 45 12.71 12.19 9.43
CA GLU A 45 11.41 12.64 8.90
C GLU A 45 10.96 11.77 7.71
N THR A 46 11.88 11.48 6.78
CA THR A 46 11.60 10.59 5.65
C THR A 46 11.08 9.25 6.14
N LYS A 47 11.80 8.64 7.10
CA LYS A 47 11.44 7.35 7.67
C LYS A 47 10.07 7.42 8.35
N LYS A 48 9.80 8.45 9.17
CA LYS A 48 8.50 8.64 9.84
C LYS A 48 7.35 8.68 8.83
N LEU A 49 7.48 9.48 7.77
CA LEU A 49 6.43 9.65 6.74
C LEU A 49 6.28 8.41 5.84
N VAL A 50 7.36 7.71 5.54
CA VAL A 50 7.28 6.43 4.83
C VAL A 50 6.58 5.40 5.70
N ASP A 51 6.93 5.30 6.99
CA ASP A 51 6.33 4.35 7.90
C ASP A 51 4.84 4.64 8.15
N SER A 52 4.42 5.92 8.15
CA SER A 52 3.00 6.29 8.25
C SER A 52 2.18 5.83 7.04
N CYS A 53 2.78 5.79 5.84
CA CYS A 53 2.14 5.22 4.64
C CYS A 53 1.77 3.73 4.77
N TYR A 54 2.30 3.04 5.78
CA TYR A 54 2.05 1.63 6.05
C TYR A 54 1.56 1.41 7.49
N ARG A 55 0.91 2.41 8.11
CA ARG A 55 0.14 2.14 9.33
C ARG A 55 -1.18 1.47 9.00
N VAL A 56 -1.57 0.53 9.85
CA VAL A 56 -2.83 -0.21 9.71
C VAL A 56 -3.81 0.36 10.71
N ARG A 57 -4.92 0.91 10.21
CA ARG A 57 -6.03 1.29 11.08
C ARG A 57 -6.54 0.06 11.82
N SER A 58 -6.71 0.18 13.13
CA SER A 58 -7.29 -0.87 13.96
C SER A 58 -8.62 -0.36 14.50
N LYS A 59 -9.70 -1.10 14.26
CA LYS A 59 -11.05 -0.79 14.77
C LYS A 59 -11.42 -1.79 15.87
N PRO A 60 -12.19 -1.38 16.89
CA PRO A 60 -12.76 -2.33 17.85
C PRO A 60 -13.60 -3.38 17.10
N GLU A 61 -13.41 -4.64 17.45
CA GLU A 61 -14.34 -5.69 17.05
C GLU A 61 -15.64 -5.48 17.83
N LEU A 62 -16.76 -5.50 17.12
CA LEU A 62 -18.09 -5.38 17.71
C LEU A 62 -18.75 -6.74 17.72
N ASP A 63 -19.45 -7.07 18.80
CA ASP A 63 -20.31 -8.26 18.87
C ASP A 63 -21.61 -8.07 18.05
N GLY A 64 -22.48 -9.09 18.06
CA GLY A 64 -23.75 -9.05 17.34
C GLY A 64 -24.70 -7.94 17.81
N ASP A 65 -24.47 -7.40 19.00
CA ASP A 65 -25.26 -6.32 19.61
C ASP A 65 -24.59 -4.94 19.43
N GLY A 66 -23.43 -4.89 18.74
CA GLY A 66 -22.70 -3.66 18.46
C GLY A 66 -21.77 -3.20 19.60
N ASN A 67 -21.53 -4.02 20.62
CA ASN A 67 -20.66 -3.67 21.75
C ASN A 67 -19.19 -4.09 21.48
N PRO A 68 -18.20 -3.30 21.93
CA PRO A 68 -16.80 -3.64 21.77
C PRO A 68 -16.44 -4.93 22.52
N THR A 69 -15.91 -5.92 21.81
CA THR A 69 -15.53 -7.22 22.40
C THR A 69 -14.18 -7.18 23.14
N GLY A 70 -13.55 -6.01 23.24
CA GLY A 70 -12.19 -5.81 23.76
C GLY A 70 -11.08 -6.23 22.80
N LYS A 71 -11.42 -6.78 21.63
CA LYS A 71 -10.52 -7.12 20.54
C LYS A 71 -10.50 -6.01 19.48
N THR A 72 -9.44 -5.99 18.67
CA THR A 72 -9.33 -5.06 17.54
C THR A 72 -9.08 -5.80 16.25
N THR A 73 -9.71 -5.31 15.18
CA THR A 73 -9.57 -5.84 13.83
C THR A 73 -8.82 -4.83 12.97
N LYS A 74 -7.85 -5.33 12.19
CA LYS A 74 -7.06 -4.54 11.26
C LYS A 74 -7.85 -4.25 9.99
N VAL A 75 -7.96 -2.97 9.63
CA VAL A 75 -8.62 -2.51 8.41
C VAL A 75 -7.55 -2.11 7.39
N TRP A 76 -7.25 -3.03 6.48
CA TRP A 76 -6.16 -2.90 5.50
C TRP A 76 -6.47 -1.98 4.31
N THR A 77 -7.69 -1.43 4.25
CA THR A 77 -8.18 -0.55 3.19
C THR A 77 -8.23 0.91 3.61
N GLU A 78 -8.00 1.20 4.89
CA GLU A 78 -8.16 2.54 5.46
C GLU A 78 -6.85 3.02 6.08
N TRP A 79 -6.63 4.33 5.96
CA TRP A 79 -5.57 5.04 6.64
C TRP A 79 -5.85 5.12 8.13
N ASP A 80 -4.79 5.10 8.94
CA ASP A 80 -4.89 5.42 10.36
C ASP A 80 -5.22 6.90 10.54
N GLU A 81 -5.82 7.26 11.68
CA GLU A 81 -6.14 8.66 11.97
C GLU A 81 -4.84 9.43 12.25
N THR A 82 -4.69 10.58 11.60
CA THR A 82 -3.51 11.44 11.75
C THR A 82 -3.89 12.91 11.65
N GLU A 83 -3.31 13.72 12.52
CA GLU A 83 -3.42 15.19 12.50
C GLU A 83 -2.20 15.84 11.83
N ASP A 84 -1.20 15.04 11.43
CA ASP A 84 -0.01 15.54 10.76
C ASP A 84 -0.39 16.01 9.34
N PRO A 85 -0.27 17.31 9.01
CA PRO A 85 -0.71 17.86 7.73
C PRO A 85 0.05 17.24 6.55
N MET A 86 1.31 16.83 6.74
CA MET A 86 2.08 16.16 5.69
C MET A 86 1.57 14.75 5.44
N GLU A 87 1.20 14.02 6.51
CA GLU A 87 0.59 12.70 6.37
C GLU A 87 -0.78 12.81 5.69
N LEU A 88 -1.60 13.81 6.04
CA LEU A 88 -2.89 14.05 5.37
C LEU A 88 -2.75 14.37 3.88
N GLU A 89 -1.83 15.27 3.50
CA GLU A 89 -1.57 15.57 2.09
C GLU A 89 -1.09 14.32 1.34
N LEU A 90 -0.16 13.57 1.93
CA LEU A 90 0.41 12.36 1.33
C LEU A 90 -0.63 11.25 1.17
N CYS A 91 -1.47 11.02 2.19
CA CYS A 91 -2.59 10.08 2.12
C CYS A 91 -3.61 10.50 1.06
N GLY A 92 -3.94 11.80 0.99
CA GLY A 92 -4.82 12.37 -0.03
C GLY A 92 -4.26 12.23 -1.45
N TRP A 93 -2.96 12.45 -1.62
CA TRP A 93 -2.27 12.28 -2.90
C TRP A 93 -2.23 10.80 -3.33
N LEU A 94 -1.95 9.89 -2.39
CA LEU A 94 -1.93 8.44 -2.63
C LEU A 94 -3.33 7.90 -2.99
N LYS A 95 -4.39 8.44 -2.36
CA LYS A 95 -5.80 8.03 -2.45
C LYS A 95 -6.10 6.60 -1.96
N ILE A 96 -5.20 5.66 -2.21
CA ILE A 96 -5.31 4.24 -1.84
C ILE A 96 -4.11 3.87 -0.98
N VAL A 97 -4.36 3.10 0.09
CA VAL A 97 -3.31 2.60 0.97
C VAL A 97 -2.36 1.67 0.19
N PRO A 98 -1.03 1.90 0.17
CA PRO A 98 -0.08 1.21 -0.68
C PRO A 98 0.33 -0.19 -0.16
N TRP A 99 -0.59 -0.93 0.45
CA TRP A 99 -0.35 -2.30 0.87
C TRP A 99 -0.14 -3.24 -0.32
N GLN A 100 0.61 -4.32 -0.15
CA GLN A 100 0.91 -5.22 -1.28
C GLN A 100 -0.36 -5.78 -1.95
N SER A 101 -1.36 -6.16 -1.15
CA SER A 101 -2.65 -6.60 -1.66
C SER A 101 -3.39 -5.50 -2.42
N GLN A 102 -3.37 -4.26 -1.91
CA GLN A 102 -4.01 -3.10 -2.55
C GLN A 102 -3.29 -2.69 -3.85
N ILE A 103 -1.96 -2.72 -3.86
CA ILE A 103 -1.18 -2.48 -5.07
C ILE A 103 -1.48 -3.53 -6.13
N ARG A 104 -1.57 -4.81 -5.74
CA ARG A 104 -1.95 -5.90 -6.66
C ARG A 104 -3.35 -5.70 -7.22
N ALA A 105 -4.32 -5.39 -6.36
CA ALA A 105 -5.72 -5.19 -6.76
C ALA A 105 -5.95 -3.92 -7.59
N ASN A 106 -5.11 -2.89 -7.42
CA ASN A 106 -5.24 -1.59 -8.07
C ASN A 106 -3.98 -1.24 -8.88
N SER A 107 -3.39 -2.22 -9.57
CA SER A 107 -2.08 -2.09 -10.20
C SER A 107 -1.98 -0.91 -11.17
N ALA A 108 -3.03 -0.65 -11.96
CA ALA A 108 -3.09 0.50 -12.86
C ALA A 108 -2.89 1.84 -12.11
N HIS A 109 -3.57 2.04 -10.98
CA HIS A 109 -3.41 3.24 -10.15
C HIS A 109 -1.97 3.43 -9.70
N PHE A 110 -1.34 2.36 -9.18
CA PHE A 110 0.02 2.41 -8.66
C PHE A 110 1.11 2.41 -9.74
N VAL A 111 0.78 2.02 -10.98
CA VAL A 111 1.67 2.21 -12.15
C VAL A 111 1.65 3.66 -12.63
N HIS A 112 0.50 4.34 -12.55
CA HIS A 112 0.42 5.76 -12.94
C HIS A 112 1.08 6.69 -11.93
N LYS A 113 0.97 6.40 -10.63
CA LYS A 113 1.52 7.26 -9.56
C LYS A 113 3.01 7.59 -9.69
N PRO A 114 3.92 6.66 -10.04
CA PRO A 114 5.32 6.98 -10.29
C PRO A 114 5.55 8.04 -11.37
N TYR A 115 4.69 8.17 -12.38
CA TYR A 115 4.80 9.22 -13.39
C TYR A 115 4.48 10.60 -12.80
N ASP A 116 3.49 10.68 -11.91
CA ASP A 116 3.19 11.90 -11.15
C ASP A 116 4.37 12.30 -10.24
N MET A 117 5.26 11.36 -9.88
CA MET A 117 6.46 11.59 -9.05
C MET A 117 7.71 11.99 -9.89
N LEU A 118 7.59 12.18 -11.21
CA LEU A 118 8.70 12.63 -12.06
C LEU A 118 8.80 14.16 -12.18
N VAL A 119 7.86 14.90 -11.57
CA VAL A 119 7.78 16.37 -11.58
C VAL A 119 8.50 16.96 -10.37
#